data_AF-A0A6J2T2J5-F1
#
_entry.id   AF-A0A6J2T2J5-F1
#
_cell.length_a   1.000
_cell.length_b   1.000
_cell.length_c   1.000
_cell.angle_alpha   90.00
_cell.angle_beta   90.00
_cell.angle_gamma   90.00
#
_symmetry.space_group_name_H-M   'P 1'
#
loop_
_entity.id
_entity.type
_entity.pdbx_description
1 polymer ?
#
loop_
_entity_poly.entity_id
_entity_poly.type
_entity_poly.pdbx_seq_one_letter_code
_entity_poly.pdbx_strand_id
1 'polypeptide(L)'
;MAPNIIGSTFILAETAIADANNNKMAAPPASSVKQSAVKKVAVAAAPAAKPAEKTDAKSAAQAEKPYQMEIVWHNVLLFIILHSFALYGLFLIFAESAYMELFVIYFTTFLGGLGITAGVHRLWSHKAYKAKLPLRIFLMLCQSLAFQNCIWEWTRDHRVHHKFTDTHADPHNSRRGFFFAHMGWLMCKKHPDVTSKGKQIDMTDIEQDPVVMFQKKYYFFVMPICCFVLPMLFPYYMMGSSLRVCFFSCSMLRYAISLHGTWLVNSAAHFYGMKPYDVNVSAVNTKVVSTITFGEGWHNYHHVFPWDYKAAELGTYNYNWTTAFIDMMAKIGQAYDLKSVSQEMVYKRVLRTGDGSHIAALLDANNNTTAAPTNELVMHLDHDKEDNAIWGWDDKDISEEDRKGANIVNNVTERKLE
;
A
#
# COMPACT_ATOMS: atom_id res chain seq x y z
N MET A 1 -21.74 -25.21 32.75
CA MET A 1 -21.90 -24.84 31.34
C MET A 1 -20.66 -24.09 30.92
N ALA A 2 -19.79 -24.73 30.15
CA ALA A 2 -18.55 -24.13 29.64
C ALA A 2 -18.87 -23.21 28.45
N PRO A 3 -18.29 -22.00 28.36
CA PRO A 3 -18.32 -21.23 27.14
C PRO A 3 -17.25 -21.75 26.17
N ASN A 4 -17.68 -21.93 24.91
CA ASN A 4 -16.92 -22.46 23.79
C ASN A 4 -15.58 -21.74 23.57
N ILE A 5 -14.49 -22.47 23.76
CA ILE A 5 -13.11 -22.09 23.46
C ILE A 5 -12.77 -22.54 22.04
N ILE A 6 -13.36 -21.88 21.03
CA ILE A 6 -12.92 -22.01 19.62
C ILE A 6 -13.23 -20.67 18.94
N GLY A 7 -12.29 -19.72 18.95
CA GLY A 7 -12.51 -18.44 18.27
C GLY A 7 -11.49 -17.32 18.42
N SER A 8 -10.38 -17.50 19.12
CA SER A 8 -9.43 -16.40 19.39
C SER A 8 -7.95 -16.80 19.27
N THR A 9 -7.62 -17.71 18.36
CA THR A 9 -6.23 -18.17 18.18
C THR A 9 -5.85 -18.13 16.70
N PHE A 10 -4.73 -17.44 16.41
CA PHE A 10 -4.10 -17.16 15.11
C PHE A 10 -4.64 -15.93 14.38
N ILE A 11 -4.07 -14.77 14.74
CA ILE A 11 -4.30 -13.54 14.00
C ILE A 11 -2.99 -12.76 13.79
N LEU A 12 -2.49 -12.78 12.55
CA LEU A 12 -1.53 -11.79 12.03
C LEU A 12 -2.23 -10.47 11.58
N ALA A 13 -3.57 -10.48 11.45
CA ALA A 13 -4.39 -9.36 10.97
C ALA A 13 -4.89 -8.36 12.05
N GLU A 14 -5.26 -8.78 13.28
CA GLU A 14 -5.87 -7.91 14.30
C GLU A 14 -4.91 -7.45 15.40
N THR A 15 -3.73 -8.05 15.56
CA THR A 15 -2.83 -7.68 16.67
C THR A 15 -2.19 -6.28 16.55
N ALA A 16 -2.41 -5.58 15.43
CA ALA A 16 -1.99 -4.20 15.23
C ALA A 16 -3.10 -3.16 15.42
N ILE A 17 -4.34 -3.56 15.74
CA ILE A 17 -5.48 -2.65 15.93
C ILE A 17 -6.31 -3.12 17.13
N ALA A 18 -5.84 -2.85 18.34
CA ALA A 18 -6.73 -2.84 19.50
C ALA A 18 -7.40 -1.46 19.61
N ASP A 19 -8.71 -1.49 19.86
CA ASP A 19 -9.64 -0.41 20.24
C ASP A 19 -10.16 0.54 19.14
N ALA A 20 -11.11 0.01 18.36
CA ALA A 20 -12.12 0.83 17.68
C ALA A 20 -13.50 0.19 17.81
N ASN A 21 -14.00 0.00 19.03
CA ASN A 21 -15.42 -0.27 19.27
C ASN A 21 -15.84 0.22 20.67
N ASN A 22 -16.23 1.49 20.74
CA ASN A 22 -17.11 2.00 21.80
C ASN A 22 -17.84 3.25 21.30
N ASN A 23 -18.77 3.08 20.35
CA ASN A 23 -19.77 4.10 20.03
C ASN A 23 -21.03 3.86 20.86
N LYS A 24 -21.14 4.54 22.01
CA LYS A 24 -22.46 4.86 22.59
C LYS A 24 -22.95 6.15 21.92
N MET A 25 -23.97 6.01 21.08
CA MET A 25 -24.71 7.13 20.48
C MET A 25 -25.35 7.99 21.59
N ALA A 26 -25.10 9.30 21.55
CA ALA A 26 -25.88 10.29 22.30
C ALA A 26 -26.68 11.14 21.28
N ALA A 27 -28.01 11.13 21.44
CA ALA A 27 -28.96 11.89 20.63
C ALA A 27 -28.96 13.40 21.03
N PRO A 28 -29.36 14.31 20.12
CA PRO A 28 -29.30 15.75 20.35
C PRO A 28 -30.47 16.27 21.22
N PRO A 29 -30.32 17.38 21.96
CA PRO A 29 -31.36 17.86 22.86
C PRO A 29 -32.43 18.68 22.12
N ALA A 30 -33.68 18.45 22.52
CA ALA A 30 -34.85 19.20 22.11
C ALA A 30 -35.05 20.45 23.00
N SER A 31 -35.56 21.50 22.38
CA SER A 31 -36.01 22.76 22.98
C SER A 31 -37.20 22.59 23.94
N SER A 32 -37.23 23.32 25.05
CA SER A 32 -38.49 23.84 25.61
C SER A 32 -38.29 25.07 26.50
N VAL A 33 -39.27 25.97 26.38
CA VAL A 33 -39.41 27.29 27.00
C VAL A 33 -40.20 27.17 28.31
N LYS A 34 -39.89 27.98 29.35
CA LYS A 34 -40.87 28.78 30.15
C LYS A 34 -40.27 29.59 31.32
N GLN A 35 -40.42 30.92 31.19
CA GLN A 35 -40.99 31.93 32.11
C GLN A 35 -40.60 32.05 33.61
N SER A 36 -39.88 33.15 33.88
CA SER A 36 -40.12 34.28 34.83
C SER A 36 -40.58 34.09 36.29
N ALA A 37 -39.84 34.73 37.21
CA ALA A 37 -40.39 35.52 38.33
C ALA A 37 -39.38 36.57 38.85
N VAL A 38 -39.90 37.69 39.34
CA VAL A 38 -39.26 39.01 39.56
C VAL A 38 -39.15 39.35 41.06
N LYS A 39 -38.08 40.05 41.49
CA LYS A 39 -38.00 41.17 42.51
C LYS A 39 -36.56 41.30 43.07
N LYS A 40 -36.03 42.42 43.56
CA LYS A 40 -36.19 43.89 43.40
C LYS A 40 -34.97 44.52 44.12
N VAL A 41 -34.23 45.35 43.39
CA VAL A 41 -33.33 46.50 43.72
C VAL A 41 -32.96 46.82 45.18
N ALA A 42 -31.65 47.05 45.42
CA ALA A 42 -31.15 48.12 46.28
C ALA A 42 -29.81 48.68 45.75
N VAL A 43 -29.65 50.01 45.80
CA VAL A 43 -28.55 50.82 45.26
C VAL A 43 -27.61 51.21 46.39
N ALA A 44 -26.28 51.14 46.21
CA ALA A 44 -25.32 52.15 46.69
C ALA A 44 -23.85 51.85 46.32
N ALA A 45 -23.21 52.89 45.76
CA ALA A 45 -21.82 53.35 45.91
C ALA A 45 -20.63 52.42 45.56
N ALA A 46 -19.88 52.85 44.53
CA ALA A 46 -18.48 52.46 44.33
C ALA A 46 -17.58 53.03 45.44
N PRO A 47 -16.53 52.30 45.84
CA PRO A 47 -15.20 52.85 45.56
C PRO A 47 -14.11 51.82 45.23
N ALA A 48 -13.17 52.29 44.40
CA ALA A 48 -11.74 52.03 44.38
C ALA A 48 -11.20 50.61 44.06
N ALA A 49 -10.34 50.61 43.04
CA ALA A 49 -9.61 49.50 42.45
C ALA A 49 -8.76 48.69 43.46
N LYS A 50 -8.74 47.38 43.25
CA LYS A 50 -7.65 46.47 43.67
C LYS A 50 -7.05 45.79 42.43
N PRO A 51 -5.75 45.50 42.41
CA PRO A 51 -5.02 45.16 41.19
C PRO A 51 -5.45 43.80 40.66
N ALA A 52 -5.49 43.67 39.33
CA ALA A 52 -5.75 42.42 38.63
C ALA A 52 -4.80 41.32 39.10
N GLU A 53 -5.39 40.27 39.65
CA GLU A 53 -4.74 39.01 39.94
C GLU A 53 -4.27 38.41 38.61
N LYS A 54 -2.95 38.30 38.43
CA LYS A 54 -2.37 37.58 37.30
C LYS A 54 -2.77 36.11 37.42
N THR A 55 -3.78 35.70 36.68
CA THR A 55 -4.03 34.29 36.42
C THR A 55 -2.88 33.79 35.55
N ASP A 56 -1.93 33.12 36.19
CA ASP A 56 -0.86 32.38 35.55
C ASP A 56 -1.47 31.33 34.60
N ALA A 57 -1.51 31.66 33.31
CA ALA A 57 -1.73 30.69 32.25
C ALA A 57 -0.49 29.81 32.08
N LYS A 58 -0.20 28.96 33.09
CA LYS A 58 0.64 27.79 32.91
C LYS A 58 -0.23 26.69 32.33
N SER A 59 -0.45 26.76 31.01
CA SER A 59 -0.68 25.55 30.22
C SER A 59 0.56 24.69 30.41
N ALA A 60 0.47 23.72 31.33
CA ALA A 60 1.45 22.66 31.44
C ALA A 60 1.34 21.86 30.13
N ALA A 61 2.23 22.16 29.18
CA ALA A 61 2.57 21.23 28.12
C ALA A 61 3.01 19.94 28.82
N GLN A 62 2.11 18.96 28.91
CA GLN A 62 2.48 17.60 29.24
C GLN A 62 3.50 17.20 28.19
N ALA A 63 4.76 17.06 28.59
CA ALA A 63 5.78 16.48 27.73
C ALA A 63 5.27 15.10 27.31
N GLU A 64 4.90 14.95 26.04
CA GLU A 64 4.51 13.67 25.48
C GLU A 64 5.64 12.68 25.74
N LYS A 65 5.33 11.54 26.36
CA LYS A 65 6.32 10.50 26.58
C LYS A 65 6.88 10.09 25.20
N PRO A 66 8.21 9.99 25.04
CA PRO A 66 8.78 9.58 23.76
C PRO A 66 8.23 8.19 23.39
N TYR A 67 7.81 8.04 22.13
CA TYR A 67 7.29 6.77 21.62
C TYR A 67 8.28 5.63 21.89
N GLN A 68 7.77 4.53 22.43
CA GLN A 68 8.52 3.29 22.65
C GLN A 68 7.93 2.19 21.77
N MET A 69 8.79 1.55 20.99
CA MET A 69 8.39 0.46 20.12
C MET A 69 7.99 -0.77 20.95
N GLU A 70 6.76 -1.25 20.77
CA GLU A 70 6.27 -2.44 21.45
C GLU A 70 6.32 -3.65 20.51
N ILE A 71 7.06 -4.70 20.90
CA ILE A 71 7.17 -5.94 20.15
C ILE A 71 5.97 -6.84 20.41
N VAL A 72 5.35 -7.33 19.34
CA VAL A 72 4.29 -8.33 19.38
C VAL A 72 4.91 -9.72 19.28
N TRP A 73 5.31 -10.29 20.42
CA TRP A 73 6.01 -11.58 20.49
C TRP A 73 5.26 -12.75 19.86
N HIS A 74 3.93 -12.69 19.82
CA HIS A 74 3.12 -13.67 19.08
C HIS A 74 3.49 -13.68 17.59
N ASN A 75 3.59 -12.51 16.95
CA ASN A 75 3.97 -12.40 15.53
C ASN A 75 5.40 -12.87 15.30
N VAL A 76 6.33 -12.54 16.23
CA VAL A 76 7.71 -13.04 16.20
C VAL A 76 7.73 -14.57 16.17
N LEU A 77 6.99 -15.22 17.06
CA LEU A 77 6.90 -16.69 17.11
C LEU A 77 6.31 -17.26 15.81
N LEU A 78 5.26 -16.65 15.26
CA LEU A 78 4.67 -17.10 13.99
C LEU A 78 5.65 -16.98 12.83
N PHE A 79 6.45 -15.91 12.76
CA PHE A 79 7.50 -15.80 11.76
C PHE A 79 8.59 -16.84 11.96
N ILE A 80 9.03 -17.12 13.19
CA ILE A 80 9.99 -18.19 13.45
C ILE A 80 9.46 -19.54 12.94
N ILE A 81 8.20 -19.87 13.22
CA ILE A 81 7.57 -21.11 12.75
C ILE A 81 7.49 -21.15 11.21
N LEU A 82 7.00 -20.07 10.60
CA LEU A 82 6.90 -19.95 9.14
C LEU A 82 8.26 -20.19 8.46
N HIS A 83 9.31 -19.49 8.90
CA HIS A 83 10.63 -19.61 8.28
C HIS A 83 11.27 -20.98 8.57
N SER A 84 11.03 -21.57 9.75
CA SER A 84 11.48 -22.93 10.04
C SER A 84 10.82 -23.95 9.13
N PHE A 85 9.50 -23.83 8.90
CA PHE A 85 8.76 -24.70 7.98
C PHE A 85 9.16 -24.48 6.53
N ALA A 86 9.46 -23.25 6.13
CA ALA A 86 9.98 -22.93 4.80
C ALA A 86 11.37 -23.55 4.57
N LEU A 87 12.28 -23.45 5.54
CA LEU A 87 13.61 -24.07 5.48
C LEU A 87 13.52 -25.60 5.41
N TYR A 88 12.60 -26.19 6.18
CA TYR A 88 12.33 -27.63 6.07
C TYR A 88 11.75 -28.00 4.71
N GLY A 89 10.82 -27.21 4.18
CA GLY A 89 10.28 -27.37 2.83
C GLY A 89 11.36 -27.29 1.75
N LEU A 90 12.34 -26.39 1.90
CA LEU A 90 13.48 -26.29 1.00
C LEU A 90 14.37 -27.53 1.07
N PHE A 91 14.66 -28.01 2.29
CA PHE A 91 15.38 -29.25 2.49
C PHE A 91 14.68 -30.45 1.82
N LEU A 92 13.35 -30.55 1.93
CA LEU A 92 12.56 -31.64 1.32
C LEU A 92 12.62 -31.65 -0.21
N ILE A 93 12.73 -30.48 -0.87
CA ILE A 93 12.91 -30.44 -2.33
C ILE A 93 14.11 -31.28 -2.76
N PHE A 94 15.23 -31.17 -2.05
CA PHE A 94 16.44 -31.93 -2.35
C PHE A 94 16.40 -33.35 -1.78
N ALA A 95 15.95 -33.50 -0.53
CA ALA A 95 15.98 -34.78 0.18
C ALA A 95 14.98 -35.81 -0.39
N GLU A 96 13.82 -35.37 -0.87
CA GLU A 96 12.79 -36.25 -1.46
C GLU A 96 12.74 -36.13 -3.00
N SER A 97 13.72 -35.47 -3.63
CA SER A 97 13.79 -35.26 -5.10
C SER A 97 12.54 -34.60 -5.70
N ALA A 98 11.89 -33.74 -4.93
CA ALA A 98 10.67 -33.02 -5.29
C ALA A 98 10.93 -31.80 -6.19
N TYR A 99 11.69 -32.00 -7.28
CA TYR A 99 12.08 -30.92 -8.19
C TYR A 99 10.92 -30.42 -9.05
N MET A 100 9.93 -31.28 -9.33
CA MET A 100 8.76 -30.89 -10.14
C MET A 100 7.87 -29.90 -9.38
N GLU A 101 7.87 -29.95 -8.05
CA GLU A 101 7.13 -29.07 -7.16
C GLU A 101 7.64 -27.63 -7.21
N LEU A 102 8.87 -27.40 -7.70
CA LEU A 102 9.37 -26.05 -8.01
C LEU A 102 8.49 -25.35 -9.05
N PHE A 103 7.91 -26.08 -10.01
CA PHE A 103 6.97 -25.52 -10.97
C PHE A 103 5.69 -25.03 -10.27
N VAL A 104 5.15 -25.83 -9.34
CA VAL A 104 3.96 -25.45 -8.55
C VAL A 104 4.27 -24.24 -7.67
N ILE A 105 5.42 -24.22 -7.01
CA ILE A 105 5.89 -23.09 -6.19
C ILE A 105 5.99 -21.84 -7.06
N TYR A 106 6.67 -21.91 -8.21
CA TYR A 106 6.83 -20.78 -9.13
C TYR A 106 5.48 -20.26 -9.64
N PHE A 107 4.64 -21.15 -10.16
CA PHE A 107 3.35 -20.78 -10.75
C PHE A 107 2.40 -20.15 -9.73
N THR A 108 2.29 -20.74 -8.53
CA THR A 108 1.45 -20.18 -7.46
C THR A 108 2.04 -18.90 -6.87
N THR A 109 3.37 -18.75 -6.81
CA THR A 109 4.02 -17.48 -6.45
C THR A 109 3.72 -16.39 -7.47
N PHE A 110 3.75 -16.72 -8.76
CA PHE A 110 3.39 -15.78 -9.83
C PHE A 110 1.92 -15.36 -9.74
N LEU A 111 0.99 -16.30 -9.54
CA LEU A 111 -0.43 -15.99 -9.33
C LEU A 111 -0.65 -15.12 -8.10
N GLY A 112 -0.02 -15.45 -6.98
CA GLY A 112 -0.06 -14.61 -5.77
C GLY A 112 0.50 -13.21 -6.02
N GLY A 113 1.63 -13.14 -6.75
CA GLY A 113 2.26 -11.92 -7.23
C GLY A 113 1.29 -11.03 -8.00
N LEU A 114 0.57 -11.57 -8.99
CA LEU A 114 -0.46 -10.82 -9.74
C LEU A 114 -1.57 -10.28 -8.83
N GLY A 115 -1.97 -11.05 -7.81
CA GLY A 115 -2.94 -10.59 -6.81
C GLY A 115 -2.45 -9.39 -5.99
N ILE A 116 -1.14 -9.34 -5.72
CA ILE A 116 -0.50 -8.19 -5.07
C ILE A 116 -0.35 -7.03 -6.05
N THR A 117 0.30 -7.25 -7.19
CA THR A 117 0.73 -6.19 -8.10
C THR A 117 -0.41 -5.68 -8.99
N ALA A 118 -0.98 -6.52 -9.86
CA ALA A 118 -2.09 -6.13 -10.72
C ALA A 118 -3.36 -5.88 -9.90
N GLY A 119 -3.55 -6.59 -8.80
CA GLY A 119 -4.69 -6.46 -7.89
C GLY A 119 -4.51 -5.33 -6.87
N VAL A 120 -4.18 -5.68 -5.64
CA VAL A 120 -4.30 -4.77 -4.48
C VAL A 120 -3.50 -3.49 -4.63
N HIS A 121 -2.35 -3.55 -5.27
CA HIS A 121 -1.50 -2.40 -5.53
C HIS A 121 -2.10 -1.49 -6.61
N ARG A 122 -2.04 -1.90 -7.89
CA ARG A 122 -2.35 -1.01 -9.01
C ARG A 122 -3.85 -0.79 -9.25
N LEU A 123 -4.69 -1.82 -9.03
CA LEU A 123 -6.14 -1.71 -9.23
C LEU A 123 -6.83 -1.03 -8.04
N TRP A 124 -6.68 -1.57 -6.84
CA TRP A 124 -7.44 -1.11 -5.68
C TRP A 124 -6.76 0.06 -4.97
N SER A 125 -5.45 0.01 -4.72
CA SER A 125 -4.78 1.07 -3.96
C SER A 125 -4.61 2.35 -4.77
N HIS A 126 -4.17 2.23 -6.02
CA HIS A 126 -3.85 3.39 -6.87
C HIS A 126 -4.94 3.81 -7.86
N LYS A 127 -5.92 2.93 -8.12
CA LYS A 127 -6.96 3.12 -9.14
C LYS A 127 -6.39 3.43 -10.54
N ALA A 128 -5.24 2.84 -10.84
CA ALA A 128 -4.47 3.10 -12.05
C ALA A 128 -5.16 2.55 -13.31
N TYR A 129 -6.06 1.58 -13.13
CA TYR A 129 -6.95 1.06 -14.18
C TYR A 129 -8.26 0.57 -13.58
N LYS A 130 -9.23 0.21 -14.42
CA LYS A 130 -10.49 -0.42 -14.02
C LYS A 130 -10.56 -1.85 -14.53
N ALA A 131 -11.21 -2.71 -13.75
CA ALA A 131 -11.39 -4.13 -14.07
C ALA A 131 -12.87 -4.53 -14.01
N LYS A 132 -13.28 -5.42 -14.92
CA LYS A 132 -14.60 -6.06 -14.87
C LYS A 132 -14.66 -7.10 -13.74
N LEU A 133 -15.88 -7.50 -13.40
CA LEU A 133 -16.14 -8.42 -12.29
C LEU A 133 -15.32 -9.73 -12.37
N PRO A 134 -15.20 -10.43 -13.51
CA PRO A 134 -14.42 -11.68 -13.56
C PRO A 134 -12.95 -11.47 -13.19
N LEU A 135 -12.31 -10.44 -13.72
CA LEU A 135 -10.93 -10.11 -13.39
C LEU A 135 -10.76 -9.69 -11.92
N ARG A 136 -11.71 -8.92 -11.37
CA ARG A 136 -11.69 -8.54 -9.94
C ARG A 136 -11.78 -9.76 -9.03
N ILE A 137 -12.65 -10.72 -9.34
CA ILE A 137 -12.76 -11.97 -8.57
C ILE A 137 -11.47 -12.78 -8.67
N PHE A 138 -10.92 -12.94 -9.88
CA PHE A 138 -9.64 -13.63 -10.09
C PHE A 138 -8.52 -13.01 -9.26
N LEU A 139 -8.33 -11.69 -9.35
CA LEU A 139 -7.29 -10.98 -8.61
C LEU A 139 -7.50 -11.04 -7.09
N MET A 140 -8.74 -11.07 -6.62
CA MET A 140 -9.06 -11.26 -5.19
C MET A 140 -8.65 -12.65 -4.68
N LEU A 141 -8.89 -13.70 -5.46
CA LEU A 141 -8.45 -15.06 -5.11
C LEU A 141 -6.92 -15.17 -5.13
N CYS A 142 -6.28 -14.58 -6.14
CA CYS A 142 -4.82 -14.45 -6.22
C CYS A 142 -4.24 -13.69 -5.01
N GLN A 143 -4.86 -12.59 -4.59
CA GLN A 143 -4.43 -11.83 -3.41
C GLN A 143 -4.60 -12.66 -2.13
N SER A 144 -5.68 -13.46 -2.04
CA SER A 144 -5.92 -14.37 -0.92
C SER A 144 -4.87 -15.50 -0.86
N LEU A 145 -4.37 -15.97 -2.01
CA LEU A 145 -3.23 -16.90 -2.12
C LEU A 145 -1.92 -16.27 -1.61
N ALA A 146 -1.73 -14.96 -1.79
CA ALA A 146 -0.55 -14.25 -1.32
C ALA A 146 -0.52 -14.06 0.21
N PHE A 147 -1.68 -14.05 0.87
CA PHE A 147 -1.84 -13.88 2.33
C PHE A 147 -1.02 -12.71 2.91
N GLN A 148 -1.33 -11.50 2.43
CA GLN A 148 -0.74 -10.25 2.91
C GLN A 148 -1.84 -9.30 3.42
N ASN A 149 -2.60 -9.74 4.41
CA ASN A 149 -3.85 -9.10 4.88
C ASN A 149 -4.94 -9.02 3.79
N CYS A 150 -6.16 -8.64 4.18
CA CYS A 150 -7.24 -8.47 3.21
C CYS A 150 -7.02 -7.20 2.36
N ILE A 151 -7.65 -7.14 1.18
CA ILE A 151 -7.50 -6.01 0.24
C ILE A 151 -7.77 -4.67 0.92
N TRP A 152 -8.80 -4.59 1.78
CA TRP A 152 -9.15 -3.34 2.48
C TRP A 152 -8.01 -2.84 3.37
N GLU A 153 -7.39 -3.73 4.16
CA GLU A 153 -6.32 -3.36 5.10
C GLU A 153 -5.04 -3.02 4.37
N TRP A 154 -4.67 -3.82 3.36
CA TRP A 154 -3.49 -3.58 2.55
C TRP A 154 -3.62 -2.24 1.81
N THR A 155 -4.77 -1.97 1.19
CA THR A 155 -5.00 -0.70 0.49
C THR A 155 -4.92 0.50 1.42
N ARG A 156 -5.53 0.42 2.62
CA ARG A 156 -5.42 1.50 3.60
C ARG A 156 -3.97 1.77 3.96
N ASP A 157 -3.22 0.74 4.35
CA ASP A 157 -1.83 0.89 4.78
C ASP A 157 -0.94 1.39 3.64
N HIS A 158 -1.17 0.94 2.40
CA HIS A 158 -0.42 1.37 1.23
C HIS A 158 -0.72 2.83 0.83
N ARG A 159 -1.98 3.26 0.89
CA ARG A 159 -2.34 4.68 0.67
C ARG A 159 -1.73 5.58 1.74
N VAL A 160 -1.69 5.13 3.00
CA VAL A 160 -0.98 5.84 4.08
C VAL A 160 0.52 5.91 3.79
N HIS A 161 1.13 4.80 3.36
CA HIS A 161 2.54 4.77 3.00
C HIS A 161 2.86 5.84 1.97
N HIS A 162 2.14 5.90 0.84
CA HIS A 162 2.38 6.93 -0.18
C HIS A 162 2.19 8.37 0.31
N LYS A 163 1.14 8.62 1.11
CA LYS A 163 0.85 9.98 1.63
C LYS A 163 1.89 10.47 2.63
N PHE A 164 2.49 9.56 3.38
CA PHE A 164 3.31 9.92 4.53
C PHE A 164 4.63 9.15 4.56
N THR A 165 5.17 8.82 3.38
CA THR A 165 6.40 8.04 3.18
C THR A 165 7.50 8.52 4.11
N ASP A 166 8.18 7.58 4.76
CA ASP A 166 9.32 7.83 5.66
C ASP A 166 9.03 8.70 6.90
N THR A 167 7.76 8.96 7.22
CA THR A 167 7.36 9.58 8.49
C THR A 167 6.93 8.52 9.50
N HIS A 168 6.60 8.91 10.73
CA HIS A 168 6.04 7.98 11.72
C HIS A 168 4.66 7.42 11.33
N ALA A 169 3.98 8.03 10.36
CA ALA A 169 2.72 7.52 9.83
C ALA A 169 2.91 6.44 8.75
N ASP A 170 4.10 6.29 8.18
CA ASP A 170 4.41 5.21 7.25
C ASP A 170 4.49 3.87 8.01
N PRO A 171 3.63 2.87 7.70
CA PRO A 171 3.61 1.58 8.38
C PRO A 171 4.97 0.87 8.38
N HIS A 172 5.75 1.03 7.31
CA HIS A 172 7.04 0.38 7.11
C HIS A 172 8.16 1.38 6.82
N ASN A 173 8.10 2.53 7.51
CA ASN A 173 9.07 3.63 7.44
C ASN A 173 10.53 3.16 7.29
N SER A 174 11.11 3.44 6.11
CA SER A 174 12.47 3.03 5.75
C SER A 174 13.55 3.66 6.63
N ARG A 175 13.31 4.85 7.21
CA ARG A 175 14.25 5.54 8.12
C ARG A 175 14.50 4.79 9.43
N ARG A 176 13.66 3.81 9.76
CA ARG A 176 13.85 2.91 10.91
C ARG A 176 14.79 1.73 10.60
N GLY A 177 15.36 1.69 9.41
CA GLY A 177 16.35 0.73 8.98
C GLY A 177 15.78 -0.43 8.16
N PHE A 178 16.66 -1.08 7.40
CA PHE A 178 16.29 -2.11 6.43
C PHE A 178 15.44 -3.23 7.02
N PHE A 179 15.84 -3.77 8.19
CA PHE A 179 15.10 -4.86 8.82
C PHE A 179 13.68 -4.46 9.22
N PHE A 180 13.50 -3.24 9.74
CA PHE A 180 12.19 -2.73 10.11
C PHE A 180 11.28 -2.65 8.88
N ALA A 181 11.75 -2.03 7.79
CA ALA A 181 10.98 -1.88 6.55
C ALA A 181 10.71 -3.23 5.85
N HIS A 182 11.64 -4.19 5.96
CA HIS A 182 11.49 -5.51 5.36
C HIS A 182 10.43 -6.34 6.08
N MET A 183 10.60 -6.60 7.38
CA MET A 183 9.68 -7.47 8.13
C MET A 183 9.47 -7.07 9.59
N GLY A 184 10.35 -6.24 10.16
CA GLY A 184 10.29 -5.83 11.57
C GLY A 184 9.00 -5.10 11.94
N TRP A 185 8.44 -4.33 11.01
CA TRP A 185 7.18 -3.61 11.20
C TRP A 185 5.98 -4.54 11.49
N LEU A 186 5.99 -5.77 10.95
CA LEU A 186 4.96 -6.79 11.20
C LEU A 186 5.08 -7.44 12.58
N MET A 187 6.21 -7.24 13.26
CA MET A 187 6.48 -7.78 14.60
C MET A 187 6.33 -6.73 15.70
N CYS A 188 5.91 -5.52 15.36
CA CYS A 188 5.72 -4.43 16.29
C CYS A 188 4.30 -3.90 16.22
N LYS A 189 3.82 -3.29 17.29
CA LYS A 189 2.64 -2.43 17.19
C LYS A 189 2.94 -1.26 16.25
N LYS A 190 1.94 -0.89 15.44
CA LYS A 190 2.02 0.29 14.57
C LYS A 190 2.19 1.54 15.42
N HIS A 191 2.95 2.51 14.90
CA HIS A 191 3.04 3.82 15.53
C HIS A 191 1.64 4.47 15.54
N PRO A 192 1.24 5.20 16.61
CA PRO A 192 -0.08 5.85 16.68
C PRO A 192 -0.42 6.73 15.47
N ASP A 193 0.59 7.35 14.86
CA ASP A 193 0.44 8.17 13.66
C ASP A 193 -0.07 7.39 12.45
N VAL A 194 0.27 6.10 12.32
CA VAL A 194 -0.24 5.25 11.24
C VAL A 194 -1.78 5.18 11.33
N THR A 195 -2.31 5.01 12.54
CA THR A 195 -3.76 4.98 12.79
C THR A 195 -4.39 6.37 12.67
N SER A 196 -3.75 7.41 13.20
CA SER A 196 -4.31 8.76 13.21
C SER A 196 -4.38 9.36 11.80
N LYS A 197 -3.32 9.19 11.00
CA LYS A 197 -3.25 9.60 9.60
C LYS A 197 -4.02 8.67 8.67
N GLY A 198 -4.10 7.38 8.99
CA GLY A 198 -4.94 6.42 8.25
C GLY A 198 -6.42 6.78 8.22
N LYS A 199 -6.94 7.47 9.24
CA LYS A 199 -8.32 7.98 9.26
C LYS A 199 -8.57 9.11 8.24
N GLN A 200 -7.51 9.71 7.70
CA GLN A 200 -7.59 10.80 6.72
C GLN A 200 -7.57 10.29 5.27
N ILE A 201 -7.28 9.00 5.08
CA ILE A 201 -7.31 8.35 3.77
C ILE A 201 -8.76 8.02 3.42
N ASP A 202 -9.21 8.49 2.26
CA ASP A 202 -10.50 8.08 1.70
C ASP A 202 -10.44 6.61 1.33
N MET A 203 -11.38 5.82 1.85
CA MET A 203 -11.55 4.39 1.58
C MET A 203 -12.95 4.08 1.02
N THR A 204 -13.73 5.11 0.68
CA THR A 204 -15.13 4.98 0.24
C THR A 204 -15.24 4.09 -1.00
N ASP A 205 -14.31 4.21 -1.94
CA ASP A 205 -14.29 3.40 -3.16
C ASP A 205 -14.04 1.91 -2.89
N ILE A 206 -13.21 1.60 -1.88
CA ILE A 206 -12.92 0.24 -1.43
C ILE A 206 -14.10 -0.34 -0.67
N GLU A 207 -14.77 0.46 0.15
CA GLU A 207 -15.96 0.05 0.92
C GLU A 207 -17.19 -0.17 0.02
N GLN A 208 -17.25 0.51 -1.12
CA GLN A 208 -18.29 0.31 -2.13
C GLN A 208 -17.99 -0.85 -3.09
N ASP A 209 -16.78 -1.43 -3.07
CA ASP A 209 -16.42 -2.58 -3.89
C ASP A 209 -16.95 -3.89 -3.25
N PRO A 210 -17.96 -4.56 -3.84
CA PRO A 210 -18.53 -5.77 -3.26
C PRO A 210 -17.57 -6.96 -3.25
N VAL A 211 -16.59 -7.02 -4.17
CA VAL A 211 -15.59 -8.10 -4.21
C VAL A 211 -14.62 -7.93 -3.04
N VAL A 212 -14.18 -6.70 -2.78
CA VAL A 212 -13.32 -6.39 -1.64
C VAL A 212 -14.04 -6.65 -0.33
N MET A 213 -15.27 -6.18 -0.19
CA MET A 213 -16.02 -6.35 1.05
C MET A 213 -16.43 -7.81 1.30
N PHE A 214 -16.69 -8.57 0.24
CA PHE A 214 -16.82 -10.03 0.33
C PHE A 214 -15.52 -10.65 0.88
N GLN A 215 -14.38 -10.33 0.27
CA GLN A 215 -13.10 -10.88 0.72
C GLN A 215 -12.83 -10.51 2.16
N LYS A 216 -12.98 -9.25 2.56
CA LYS A 216 -12.79 -8.78 3.93
C LYS A 216 -13.66 -9.56 4.92
N LYS A 217 -14.95 -9.76 4.59
CA LYS A 217 -15.90 -10.48 5.46
C LYS A 217 -15.56 -11.96 5.62
N TYR A 218 -15.09 -12.61 4.55
CA TYR A 218 -14.82 -14.05 4.52
C TYR A 218 -13.32 -14.38 4.50
N TYR A 219 -12.45 -13.42 4.81
CA TYR A 219 -11.00 -13.54 4.63
C TYR A 219 -10.45 -14.75 5.37
N PHE A 220 -10.91 -14.96 6.60
CA PHE A 220 -10.51 -16.07 7.45
C PHE A 220 -10.84 -17.46 6.86
N PHE A 221 -11.81 -17.55 5.94
CA PHE A 221 -12.15 -18.80 5.24
C PHE A 221 -11.47 -18.89 3.87
N VAL A 222 -11.50 -17.81 3.09
CA VAL A 222 -10.95 -17.78 1.73
C VAL A 222 -9.43 -17.91 1.76
N MET A 223 -8.75 -17.19 2.65
CA MET A 223 -7.28 -17.17 2.75
C MET A 223 -6.69 -18.56 2.99
N PRO A 224 -7.06 -19.35 4.03
CA PRO A 224 -6.37 -20.62 4.27
C PRO A 224 -6.62 -21.62 3.14
N ILE A 225 -7.79 -21.55 2.49
CA ILE A 225 -8.09 -22.36 1.32
C ILE A 225 -7.15 -22.00 0.17
N CYS A 226 -7.07 -20.71 -0.17
CA CYS A 226 -6.24 -20.23 -1.28
C CYS A 226 -4.74 -20.38 -1.00
N CYS A 227 -4.27 -19.99 0.18
CA CYS A 227 -2.84 -19.94 0.50
C CYS A 227 -2.27 -21.32 0.85
N PHE A 228 -2.99 -22.16 1.60
CA PHE A 228 -2.41 -23.39 2.14
C PHE A 228 -3.06 -24.66 1.57
N VAL A 229 -4.39 -24.73 1.51
CA VAL A 229 -5.07 -25.97 1.12
C VAL A 229 -4.89 -26.26 -0.37
N LEU A 230 -5.18 -25.30 -1.26
CA LEU A 230 -5.08 -25.51 -2.70
C LEU A 230 -3.64 -25.80 -3.17
N PRO A 231 -2.61 -25.04 -2.75
CA PRO A 231 -1.23 -25.31 -3.15
C PRO A 231 -0.69 -26.63 -2.62
N MET A 232 -1.23 -27.14 -1.50
CA MET A 232 -0.91 -28.47 -0.97
C MET A 232 -1.64 -29.58 -1.73
N LEU A 233 -2.95 -29.48 -1.92
CA LEU A 233 -3.73 -30.57 -2.49
C LEU A 233 -3.52 -30.75 -4.00
N PHE A 234 -3.22 -29.68 -4.73
CA PHE A 234 -2.96 -29.76 -6.17
C PHE A 234 -1.82 -30.75 -6.51
N PRO A 235 -0.57 -30.58 -6.04
CA PRO A 235 0.50 -31.52 -6.32
C PRO A 235 0.25 -32.92 -5.73
N TYR A 236 -0.42 -33.00 -4.57
CA TYR A 236 -0.78 -34.30 -3.99
C TYR A 236 -1.64 -35.15 -4.94
N TYR A 237 -2.71 -34.59 -5.48
CA TYR A 237 -3.62 -35.32 -6.38
C TYR A 237 -3.11 -35.41 -7.82
N MET A 238 -2.45 -34.37 -8.32
CA MET A 238 -2.07 -34.28 -9.75
C MET A 238 -0.69 -34.91 -10.03
N MET A 239 0.21 -34.92 -9.04
CA MET A 239 1.59 -35.34 -9.21
C MET A 239 1.95 -36.55 -8.33
N GLY A 240 1.08 -36.95 -7.39
CA GLY A 240 1.34 -38.07 -6.48
C GLY A 240 2.37 -37.74 -5.38
N SER A 241 2.68 -36.46 -5.19
CA SER A 241 3.65 -35.97 -4.21
C SER A 241 3.20 -36.27 -2.78
N SER A 242 4.13 -36.45 -1.85
CA SER A 242 3.79 -36.69 -0.44
C SER A 242 3.12 -35.45 0.18
N LEU A 243 2.13 -35.64 1.07
CA LEU A 243 1.48 -34.51 1.77
C LEU A 243 2.48 -33.61 2.51
N ARG A 244 3.59 -34.20 2.96
CA ARG A 244 4.67 -33.48 3.64
C ARG A 244 5.36 -32.51 2.69
N VAL A 245 5.81 -32.97 1.52
CA VAL A 245 6.40 -32.10 0.48
C VAL A 245 5.38 -31.03 0.06
N CYS A 246 4.14 -31.42 -0.19
CA CYS A 246 3.09 -30.49 -0.60
C CYS A 246 2.84 -29.37 0.42
N PHE A 247 2.77 -29.71 1.71
CA PHE A 247 2.52 -28.72 2.75
C PHE A 247 3.75 -27.83 2.99
N PHE A 248 4.92 -28.41 3.26
CA PHE A 248 6.10 -27.62 3.64
C PHE A 248 6.71 -26.88 2.45
N SER A 249 6.74 -27.48 1.25
CA SER A 249 7.37 -26.87 0.07
C SER A 249 6.35 -26.04 -0.74
N CYS A 250 5.25 -26.63 -1.20
CA CYS A 250 4.30 -25.92 -2.07
C CYS A 250 3.44 -24.88 -1.33
N SER A 251 3.32 -24.98 0.00
CA SER A 251 2.59 -24.00 0.81
C SER A 251 3.52 -23.13 1.66
N MET A 252 4.26 -23.69 2.63
CA MET A 252 5.03 -22.87 3.59
C MET A 252 6.23 -22.16 2.96
N LEU A 253 7.09 -22.88 2.21
CA LEU A 253 8.22 -22.29 1.51
C LEU A 253 7.76 -21.26 0.46
N ARG A 254 6.77 -21.63 -0.35
CA ARG A 254 6.13 -20.74 -1.34
C ARG A 254 5.60 -19.45 -0.70
N TYR A 255 4.98 -19.55 0.48
CA TYR A 255 4.51 -18.37 1.22
C TYR A 255 5.64 -17.47 1.68
N ALA A 256 6.69 -18.05 2.29
CA ALA A 256 7.86 -17.29 2.70
C ALA A 256 8.53 -16.58 1.52
N ILE A 257 8.70 -17.25 0.37
CA ILE A 257 9.25 -16.65 -0.86
C ILE A 257 8.38 -15.46 -1.31
N SER A 258 7.06 -15.64 -1.36
CA SER A 258 6.15 -14.57 -1.77
C SER A 258 6.22 -13.35 -0.85
N LEU A 259 6.30 -13.55 0.47
CA LEU A 259 6.46 -12.47 1.44
C LEU A 259 7.77 -11.71 1.24
N HIS A 260 8.90 -12.42 1.19
CA HIS A 260 10.20 -11.78 0.99
C HIS A 260 10.29 -11.04 -0.34
N GLY A 261 9.66 -11.56 -1.40
CA GLY A 261 9.52 -10.86 -2.67
C GLY A 261 8.87 -9.48 -2.47
N THR A 262 7.68 -9.42 -1.86
CA THR A 262 7.01 -8.14 -1.61
C THR A 262 7.78 -7.25 -0.64
N TRP A 263 8.34 -7.80 0.42
CA TRP A 263 9.09 -7.05 1.43
C TRP A 263 10.37 -6.39 0.90
N LEU A 264 10.94 -6.91 -0.19
CA LEU A 264 12.06 -6.25 -0.89
C LEU A 264 11.65 -4.91 -1.52
N VAL A 265 10.38 -4.71 -1.86
CA VAL A 265 9.89 -3.40 -2.35
C VAL A 265 9.98 -2.38 -1.22
N ASN A 266 9.52 -2.73 -0.03
CA ASN A 266 9.56 -1.83 1.14
C ASN A 266 10.99 -1.59 1.64
N SER A 267 11.88 -2.56 1.49
CA SER A 267 13.27 -2.45 1.95
C SER A 267 14.23 -2.13 0.81
N ALA A 268 14.65 -3.09 -0.01
CA ALA A 268 15.67 -2.89 -1.02
C ALA A 268 15.34 -1.72 -1.98
N ALA A 269 14.07 -1.55 -2.37
CA ALA A 269 13.64 -0.45 -3.23
C ALA A 269 13.48 0.91 -2.54
N HIS A 270 13.91 1.05 -1.28
CA HIS A 270 14.12 2.32 -0.58
C HIS A 270 15.59 2.58 -0.19
N PHE A 271 16.50 1.63 -0.47
CA PHE A 271 17.90 1.70 -0.01
C PHE A 271 18.93 1.57 -1.15
N TYR A 272 18.68 0.72 -2.14
CA TYR A 272 19.72 0.27 -3.09
C TYR A 272 19.28 0.42 -4.55
N GLY A 273 19.49 1.59 -5.14
CA GLY A 273 19.14 1.83 -6.55
C GLY A 273 19.34 3.28 -6.98
N MET A 274 18.79 3.62 -8.14
CA MET A 274 18.90 4.97 -8.74
C MET A 274 17.62 5.80 -8.49
N LYS A 275 17.72 7.12 -8.55
CA LYS A 275 16.59 8.06 -8.41
C LYS A 275 16.43 8.96 -9.64
N PRO A 276 16.16 8.39 -10.83
CA PRO A 276 16.13 9.16 -12.08
C PRO A 276 15.03 10.21 -12.16
N TYR A 277 13.97 10.12 -11.34
CA TYR A 277 12.80 11.02 -11.41
C TYR A 277 12.76 12.01 -10.25
N ASP A 278 13.05 11.58 -9.03
CA ASP A 278 13.07 12.47 -7.86
C ASP A 278 14.05 12.00 -6.78
N VAL A 279 15.06 12.82 -6.47
CA VAL A 279 16.04 12.57 -5.41
C VAL A 279 15.49 12.71 -3.99
N ASN A 280 14.40 13.47 -3.82
CA ASN A 280 13.85 13.86 -2.52
C ASN A 280 13.00 12.75 -1.89
N VAL A 281 12.50 11.79 -2.67
CA VAL A 281 11.85 10.57 -2.16
C VAL A 281 12.90 9.49 -1.89
N SER A 282 12.72 8.66 -0.85
CA SER A 282 13.67 7.55 -0.58
C SER A 282 13.59 6.42 -1.59
N ALA A 283 12.44 6.24 -2.25
CA ALA A 283 12.22 5.17 -3.21
C ALA A 283 13.25 5.21 -4.37
N VAL A 284 13.75 4.04 -4.76
CA VAL A 284 14.79 3.85 -5.76
C VAL A 284 14.39 2.83 -6.81
N ASN A 285 14.89 2.99 -8.03
CA ASN A 285 14.73 2.00 -9.09
C ASN A 285 15.75 0.89 -9.00
N THR A 286 15.27 -0.35 -8.98
CA THR A 286 16.09 -1.55 -8.85
C THR A 286 15.60 -2.65 -9.79
N LYS A 287 16.39 -2.96 -10.83
CA LYS A 287 16.05 -4.03 -11.79
C LYS A 287 15.89 -5.40 -11.10
N VAL A 288 16.76 -5.71 -10.13
CA VAL A 288 16.71 -6.98 -9.39
C VAL A 288 15.38 -7.15 -8.65
N VAL A 289 14.95 -6.12 -7.90
CA VAL A 289 13.66 -6.13 -7.22
C VAL A 289 12.53 -6.24 -8.25
N SER A 290 12.62 -5.53 -9.37
CA SER A 290 11.59 -5.57 -10.42
C SER A 290 11.43 -6.98 -11.02
N THR A 291 12.53 -7.71 -11.22
CA THR A 291 12.48 -9.12 -11.66
C THR A 291 11.77 -10.00 -10.65
N ILE A 292 12.15 -9.91 -9.37
CA ILE A 292 11.61 -10.74 -8.28
C ILE A 292 10.13 -10.44 -8.04
N THR A 293 9.73 -9.19 -8.20
CA THR A 293 8.38 -8.67 -7.87
C THR A 293 7.50 -8.47 -9.10
N PHE A 294 7.91 -9.02 -10.24
CA PHE A 294 7.15 -8.98 -11.49
C PHE A 294 6.85 -7.57 -12.04
N GLY A 295 7.51 -6.51 -11.56
CA GLY A 295 7.29 -5.15 -12.06
C GLY A 295 7.46 -4.03 -11.04
N GLU A 296 7.51 -4.33 -9.74
CA GLU A 296 7.36 -3.28 -8.70
C GLU A 296 8.70 -2.66 -8.25
N GLY A 297 9.81 -2.99 -8.92
CA GLY A 297 11.13 -2.47 -8.59
C GLY A 297 11.45 -1.10 -9.18
N TRP A 298 10.59 -0.54 -10.04
CA TRP A 298 10.68 0.82 -10.55
C TRP A 298 10.12 1.83 -9.53
N HIS A 299 10.59 1.72 -8.28
CA HIS A 299 9.91 2.31 -7.14
C HIS A 299 10.06 3.84 -7.07
N ASN A 300 11.16 4.41 -7.57
CA ASN A 300 11.32 5.86 -7.69
C ASN A 300 10.28 6.43 -8.66
N TYR A 301 10.07 5.77 -9.81
CA TYR A 301 9.00 6.17 -10.75
C TYR A 301 7.63 6.08 -10.10
N HIS A 302 7.38 4.96 -9.44
CA HIS A 302 6.08 4.66 -8.85
C HIS A 302 5.69 5.65 -7.73
N HIS A 303 6.62 6.05 -6.87
CA HIS A 303 6.36 7.06 -5.83
C HIS A 303 6.10 8.44 -6.41
N VAL A 304 6.71 8.77 -7.53
CA VAL A 304 6.50 10.04 -8.23
C VAL A 304 5.18 10.05 -9.00
N PHE A 305 4.82 8.93 -9.63
CA PHE A 305 3.60 8.79 -10.44
C PHE A 305 2.75 7.59 -10.00
N PRO A 306 2.17 7.61 -8.78
CA PRO A 306 1.47 6.45 -8.23
C PRO A 306 0.23 6.03 -9.03
N TRP A 307 -0.33 6.90 -9.86
CA TRP A 307 -1.50 6.59 -10.71
C TRP A 307 -1.17 5.89 -12.03
N ASP A 308 0.11 5.70 -12.39
CA ASP A 308 0.48 5.01 -13.63
C ASP A 308 0.26 3.48 -13.50
N TYR A 309 -0.54 2.89 -14.39
CA TYR A 309 -0.89 1.46 -14.34
C TYR A 309 0.29 0.53 -14.61
N LYS A 310 1.36 1.04 -15.23
CA LYS A 310 2.58 0.29 -15.48
C LYS A 310 3.49 0.29 -14.26
N ALA A 311 3.33 1.26 -13.35
CA ALA A 311 4.26 1.55 -12.27
C ALA A 311 5.73 1.72 -12.75
N ALA A 312 5.91 2.06 -14.02
CA ALA A 312 7.20 2.18 -14.68
C ALA A 312 7.10 3.04 -15.94
N GLU A 313 8.16 3.77 -16.27
CA GLU A 313 8.24 4.53 -17.53
C GLU A 313 8.32 3.60 -18.74
N LEU A 314 9.30 2.67 -18.70
CA LEU A 314 9.68 1.85 -19.85
C LEU A 314 8.57 0.87 -20.23
N GLY A 315 8.05 1.00 -21.46
CA GLY A 315 6.98 0.17 -22.02
C GLY A 315 7.40 -1.24 -22.44
N THR A 316 8.59 -1.71 -22.05
CA THR A 316 9.01 -3.09 -22.32
C THR A 316 8.53 -4.01 -21.21
N TYR A 317 7.97 -5.18 -21.56
CA TYR A 317 7.59 -6.20 -20.57
C TYR A 317 8.79 -6.84 -19.85
N ASN A 318 10.01 -6.56 -20.32
CA ASN A 318 11.24 -6.91 -19.63
C ASN A 318 11.23 -6.28 -18.23
N TYR A 319 11.21 -7.13 -17.20
CA TYR A 319 11.13 -6.75 -15.79
C TYR A 319 9.78 -6.16 -15.33
N ASN A 320 8.71 -6.29 -16.12
CA ASN A 320 7.36 -5.84 -15.73
C ASN A 320 6.25 -6.73 -16.31
N TRP A 321 6.21 -7.96 -15.82
CA TRP A 321 5.21 -8.96 -16.20
C TRP A 321 3.80 -8.59 -15.73
N THR A 322 3.67 -7.81 -14.66
CA THR A 322 2.39 -7.25 -14.21
C THR A 322 1.74 -6.42 -15.30
N THR A 323 2.49 -5.52 -15.94
CA THR A 323 1.98 -4.69 -17.05
C THR A 323 1.57 -5.55 -18.24
N ALA A 324 2.38 -6.56 -18.61
CA ALA A 324 2.03 -7.49 -19.68
C ALA A 324 0.70 -8.22 -19.42
N PHE A 325 0.47 -8.63 -18.17
CA PHE A 325 -0.79 -9.25 -17.75
C PHE A 325 -1.96 -8.25 -17.87
N ILE A 326 -1.81 -7.02 -17.39
CA ILE A 326 -2.86 -6.00 -17.47
C ILE A 326 -3.21 -5.68 -18.93
N ASP A 327 -2.21 -5.53 -19.80
CA ASP A 327 -2.41 -5.29 -21.23
C ASP A 327 -3.12 -6.45 -21.92
N MET A 328 -2.78 -7.69 -21.57
CA MET A 328 -3.49 -8.88 -22.05
C MET A 328 -4.96 -8.86 -21.62
N MET A 329 -5.22 -8.54 -20.34
CA MET A 329 -6.58 -8.39 -19.82
C MET A 329 -7.34 -7.24 -20.51
N ALA A 330 -6.65 -6.17 -20.89
CA ALA A 330 -7.24 -5.05 -21.60
C ALA A 330 -7.64 -5.44 -23.03
N LYS A 331 -6.77 -6.20 -23.73
CA LYS A 331 -7.02 -6.75 -25.07
C LYS A 331 -8.26 -7.65 -25.12
N ILE A 332 -8.47 -8.47 -24.11
CA ILE A 332 -9.70 -9.31 -23.99
C ILE A 332 -10.87 -8.57 -23.33
N GLY A 333 -10.74 -7.26 -23.10
CA GLY A 333 -11.79 -6.39 -22.59
C GLY A 333 -12.17 -6.60 -21.11
N GLN A 334 -11.30 -7.23 -20.31
CA GLN A 334 -11.46 -7.37 -18.86
C GLN A 334 -10.88 -6.20 -18.06
N ALA A 335 -9.85 -5.53 -18.59
CA ALA A 335 -9.31 -4.27 -18.07
C ALA A 335 -9.60 -3.10 -19.02
N TYR A 336 -9.73 -1.89 -18.48
CA TYR A 336 -10.03 -0.67 -19.23
C TYR A 336 -9.66 0.58 -18.42
N ASP A 337 -9.72 1.77 -19.02
CA ASP A 337 -9.38 3.03 -18.35
C ASP A 337 -7.95 3.04 -17.74
N LEU A 338 -6.99 2.49 -18.49
CA LEU A 338 -5.58 2.34 -18.10
C LEU A 338 -4.90 3.71 -18.16
N LYS A 339 -4.41 4.21 -17.02
CA LYS A 339 -3.80 5.55 -16.90
C LYS A 339 -2.29 5.46 -16.97
N SER A 340 -1.67 6.22 -17.87
CA SER A 340 -0.22 6.30 -17.99
C SER A 340 0.25 7.74 -18.07
N VAL A 341 1.46 8.01 -17.59
CA VAL A 341 2.03 9.36 -17.61
C VAL A 341 2.50 9.71 -19.02
N SER A 342 2.27 10.95 -19.45
CA SER A 342 2.82 11.46 -20.71
C SER A 342 4.34 11.58 -20.66
N GLN A 343 4.99 11.38 -21.80
CA GLN A 343 6.44 11.51 -21.91
C GLN A 343 6.92 12.92 -21.54
N GLU A 344 6.14 13.95 -21.90
CA GLU A 344 6.44 15.33 -21.53
C GLU A 344 6.51 15.53 -20.01
N MET A 345 5.52 15.00 -19.28
CA MET A 345 5.48 15.09 -17.82
C MET A 345 6.64 14.32 -17.16
N VAL A 346 6.97 13.13 -17.68
CA VAL A 346 8.14 12.38 -17.20
C VAL A 346 9.41 13.22 -17.38
N TYR A 347 9.62 13.80 -18.57
CA TYR A 347 10.83 14.57 -18.85
C TYR A 347 10.92 15.84 -18.00
N LYS A 348 9.81 16.58 -17.82
CA LYS A 348 9.77 17.74 -16.92
C LYS A 348 10.19 17.35 -15.50
N ARG A 349 9.66 16.23 -14.97
CA ARG A 349 10.00 15.76 -13.62
C ARG A 349 11.47 15.34 -13.51
N VAL A 350 11.98 14.59 -14.48
CA VAL A 350 13.39 14.19 -14.55
C VAL A 350 14.32 15.40 -14.53
N LEU A 351 14.07 16.41 -15.36
CA LEU A 351 14.92 17.61 -15.44
C LEU A 351 14.83 18.47 -14.18
N ARG A 352 13.70 18.46 -13.47
CA ARG A 352 13.50 19.24 -12.25
C ARG A 352 14.12 18.61 -11.01
N THR A 353 13.93 17.30 -10.81
CA THR A 353 14.25 16.63 -9.53
C THR A 353 15.05 15.33 -9.67
N GLY A 354 15.37 14.89 -10.88
CA GLY A 354 16.11 13.64 -11.11
C GLY A 354 17.57 13.70 -10.67
N ASP A 355 18.17 12.55 -10.40
CA ASP A 355 19.59 12.41 -10.03
C ASP A 355 20.57 12.50 -11.21
N GLY A 356 20.08 12.77 -12.42
CA GLY A 356 20.86 12.82 -13.66
C GLY A 356 21.15 11.46 -14.31
N SER A 357 20.71 10.34 -13.72
CA SER A 357 20.91 9.00 -14.29
C SER A 357 19.97 8.68 -15.46
N HIS A 358 18.94 9.49 -15.68
CA HIS A 358 17.98 9.31 -16.76
C HIS A 358 18.53 9.78 -18.12
N ILE A 359 18.17 9.09 -19.21
CA ILE A 359 18.66 9.43 -20.56
C ILE A 359 18.28 10.86 -20.99
N ALA A 360 17.10 11.36 -20.59
CA ALA A 360 16.68 12.73 -20.89
C ALA A 360 17.61 13.77 -20.27
N ALA A 361 18.12 13.54 -19.05
CA ALA A 361 19.09 14.42 -18.41
C ALA A 361 20.45 14.37 -19.13
N LEU A 362 20.85 13.19 -19.61
CA LEU A 362 22.08 13.03 -20.40
C LEU A 362 21.99 13.70 -21.78
N LEU A 363 20.81 13.70 -22.40
CA LEU A 363 20.59 14.37 -23.69
C LEU A 363 20.54 15.89 -23.51
N ASP A 364 19.92 16.40 -22.44
CA ASP A 364 19.94 17.83 -22.13
C ASP A 364 21.36 18.34 -21.87
N ALA A 365 22.13 17.63 -21.05
CA ALA A 365 23.52 17.99 -20.75
C ALA A 365 24.43 18.02 -22.00
N ASN A 366 24.12 17.22 -23.03
CA ASN A 366 24.90 17.12 -24.27
C ASN A 366 24.39 18.06 -25.39
N ASN A 367 23.12 18.48 -25.36
CA ASN A 367 22.50 19.33 -26.39
C ASN A 367 22.54 20.83 -26.07
N ASN A 368 23.71 21.36 -25.70
CA ASN A 368 23.94 22.82 -25.62
C ASN A 368 23.77 23.56 -26.98
N THR A 369 23.22 22.89 -28.00
CA THR A 369 22.86 23.43 -29.30
C THR A 369 21.54 22.82 -29.81
N THR A 370 20.52 23.68 -29.87
CA THR A 370 19.37 23.71 -30.80
C THR A 370 18.25 22.65 -30.70
N ALA A 371 17.06 23.15 -30.35
CA ALA A 371 15.69 22.67 -30.69
C ALA A 371 14.77 22.16 -29.56
N ALA A 372 14.85 22.78 -28.38
CA ALA A 372 13.72 23.23 -27.52
C ALA A 372 14.38 23.92 -26.33
N PRO A 373 13.99 25.13 -25.88
CA PRO A 373 14.69 25.75 -24.78
C PRO A 373 14.32 24.97 -23.53
N THR A 374 15.26 24.21 -22.97
CA THR A 374 15.10 23.57 -21.66
C THR A 374 14.85 24.60 -20.56
N ASN A 375 15.26 25.85 -20.78
CA ASN A 375 14.81 26.99 -19.99
C ASN A 375 13.29 27.26 -20.06
N GLU A 376 12.60 27.02 -21.17
CA GLU A 376 11.15 27.29 -21.30
C GLU A 376 10.31 26.21 -20.59
N LEU A 377 10.75 24.95 -20.63
CA LEU A 377 10.13 23.84 -19.88
C LEU A 377 10.32 23.97 -18.36
N VAL A 378 11.46 24.53 -17.93
CA VAL A 378 11.82 24.71 -16.52
C VAL A 378 11.30 26.05 -15.95
N MET A 379 11.22 27.12 -16.75
CA MET A 379 10.74 28.44 -16.28
C MET A 379 9.23 28.50 -15.98
N HIS A 380 8.45 27.52 -16.45
CA HIS A 380 7.02 27.39 -16.16
C HIS A 380 6.71 26.40 -15.03
N LEU A 381 7.71 25.95 -14.27
CA LEU A 381 7.51 25.08 -13.12
C LEU A 381 6.95 25.92 -11.96
N ASP A 382 5.63 25.96 -11.81
CA ASP A 382 4.98 26.52 -10.63
C ASP A 382 5.53 25.82 -9.38
N HIS A 383 6.24 26.58 -8.54
CA HIS A 383 7.04 26.09 -7.42
C HIS A 383 6.24 25.76 -6.15
N ASP A 384 4.94 26.04 -6.11
CA ASP A 384 4.29 26.29 -4.82
C ASP A 384 3.19 25.29 -4.41
N LYS A 385 2.93 24.21 -5.18
CA LYS A 385 1.78 23.31 -4.93
C LYS A 385 2.03 21.80 -4.93
N GLU A 386 3.26 21.34 -5.18
CA GLU A 386 3.58 19.90 -5.21
C GLU A 386 3.99 19.31 -3.84
N ASP A 387 3.76 20.02 -2.74
CA ASP A 387 4.22 19.58 -1.40
C ASP A 387 3.42 18.42 -0.79
N ASN A 388 2.29 18.02 -1.41
CA ASN A 388 1.47 16.95 -0.89
C ASN A 388 1.68 15.68 -1.71
N ALA A 389 2.41 14.72 -1.13
CA ALA A 389 2.47 13.36 -1.65
C ALA A 389 1.04 12.82 -1.86
N ILE A 390 0.83 12.02 -2.90
CA ILE A 390 -0.50 11.48 -3.22
C ILE A 390 -0.45 9.96 -3.26
N TRP A 391 -1.60 9.34 -3.00
CA TRP A 391 -1.70 7.89 -3.05
C TRP A 391 -2.15 7.36 -4.41
N GLY A 392 -2.75 8.14 -5.31
CA GLY A 392 -3.25 7.61 -6.59
C GLY A 392 -4.21 8.54 -7.33
N TRP A 393 -4.98 7.99 -8.29
CA TRP A 393 -5.73 8.78 -9.29
C TRP A 393 -6.87 9.67 -8.74
N ASP A 394 -7.60 9.16 -7.74
CA ASP A 394 -8.73 9.88 -7.14
C ASP A 394 -8.36 10.53 -5.81
N ASP A 395 -7.06 10.68 -5.54
CA ASP A 395 -6.59 11.49 -4.43
C ASP A 395 -7.06 12.94 -4.61
N LYS A 396 -7.54 13.56 -3.54
CA LYS A 396 -7.99 14.95 -3.55
C LYS A 396 -6.85 15.94 -3.79
N ASP A 397 -5.61 15.54 -3.50
CA ASP A 397 -4.43 16.38 -3.61
C ASP A 397 -3.69 16.18 -4.94
N ILE A 398 -4.20 15.34 -5.87
CA ILE A 398 -3.62 15.23 -7.22
C ILE A 398 -3.77 16.56 -7.97
N SER A 399 -2.70 17.01 -8.63
CA SER A 399 -2.72 18.29 -9.33
C SER A 399 -3.53 18.23 -10.64
N GLU A 400 -4.05 19.36 -11.08
CA GLU A 400 -4.69 19.48 -12.40
C GLU A 400 -3.70 19.22 -13.55
N GLU A 401 -2.42 19.52 -13.35
CA GLU A 401 -1.36 19.21 -14.31
C GLU A 401 -1.18 17.70 -14.43
N ASP A 402 -1.08 16.97 -13.31
CA ASP A 402 -1.01 15.50 -13.26
C ASP A 402 -2.19 14.83 -13.96
N ARG A 403 -3.42 15.35 -13.73
CA ARG A 403 -4.63 14.85 -14.40
C ARG A 403 -4.58 15.08 -15.91
N LYS A 404 -4.13 16.26 -16.37
CA LYS A 404 -4.04 16.60 -17.80
C LYS A 404 -2.91 15.90 -18.51
N GLY A 405 -1.80 15.64 -17.83
CA GLY A 405 -0.65 14.94 -18.38
C GLY A 405 -0.79 13.42 -18.38
N ALA A 406 -1.94 12.87 -17.97
CA ALA A 406 -2.21 11.43 -18.04
C ALA A 406 -2.86 11.04 -19.38
N ASN A 407 -2.28 10.02 -20.02
CA ASN A 407 -2.87 9.32 -21.14
C ASN A 407 -3.77 8.18 -20.63
N ILE A 408 -5.04 8.19 -21.02
CA ILE A 408 -6.01 7.15 -20.64
C ILE A 408 -6.32 6.29 -21.87
N VAL A 409 -5.98 5.00 -21.79
CA VAL A 409 -6.23 4.04 -22.87
C VAL A 409 -7.47 3.20 -22.55
N ASN A 410 -8.22 2.81 -23.58
CA ASN A 410 -9.42 1.98 -23.48
C ASN A 410 -10.55 2.66 -22.67
N ASN A 411 -10.82 3.93 -22.95
CA ASN A 411 -11.87 4.67 -22.24
C ASN A 411 -13.28 4.12 -22.60
N VAL A 412 -14.17 4.02 -21.60
CA VAL A 412 -15.54 3.53 -21.78
C VAL A 412 -16.35 4.42 -22.73
N THR A 413 -16.00 5.71 -22.82
CA THR A 413 -16.65 6.66 -23.73
C THR A 413 -16.35 6.34 -25.20
N GLU A 414 -15.15 5.83 -25.51
CA GLU A 414 -14.74 5.48 -26.88
C GLU A 414 -15.34 4.15 -27.35
N ARG A 415 -15.52 3.17 -26.45
CA ARG A 415 -16.14 1.86 -26.79
C ARG A 415 -17.64 1.90 -27.05
N LYS A 416 -18.30 3.05 -26.92
CA LYS A 416 -19.70 3.21 -27.35
C LYS A 416 -19.82 3.69 -28.81
N LEU A 417 -18.69 3.95 -29.47
CA LEU A 417 -18.61 4.46 -30.84
C LEU A 417 -18.10 3.40 -31.85
N GLU A 418 -17.77 2.20 -31.37
CA GLU A 418 -17.49 0.98 -32.15
C GLU A 418 -18.56 -0.07 -31.85
#